data_AF-A0A413FWT7-F1
#
_entry.id   AF-A0A413FWT7-F1
#
_cell.length_a   1.000
_cell.length_b   1.000
_cell.length_c   1.000
_cell.angle_alpha   90.00
_cell.angle_beta   90.00
_cell.angle_gamma   90.00
#
_symmetry.space_group_name_H-M   'P 1'
#
loop_
_entity.id
_entity.type
_entity.pdbx_description
1 polymer ?
#
loop_
_entity_poly.entity_id
_entity_poly.type
_entity_poly.pdbx_seq_one_letter_code
_entity_poly.pdbx_strand_id
1 'polypeptide(L)'
;MKNAYAVKLQQRKAAELHEATTEGFDFALNLCAVALNNIFGFGDERLTRLENEVTRILEEDFASDMEKASYGLKNRVKQIRRIS
;
A
#
# COMPACT_ATOMS: atom_id res chain seq x y z
N MET A 1 -29.14 13.49 16.52
CA MET A 1 -28.77 14.13 15.24
C MET A 1 -27.36 14.70 15.38
N LYS A 2 -26.39 14.28 14.55
CA LYS A 2 -25.08 14.96 14.50
C LYS A 2 -25.27 16.31 13.80
N ASN A 3 -24.79 17.41 14.39
CA ASN A 3 -24.78 18.72 13.75
C ASN A 3 -24.00 18.65 12.42
N ALA A 4 -24.51 19.28 11.36
CA ALA A 4 -23.89 19.35 10.03
C ALA A 4 -22.40 19.77 10.05
N TYR A 5 -22.01 20.61 11.00
CA TYR A 5 -20.61 20.99 11.24
C TYR A 5 -19.74 19.81 11.67
N ALA A 6 -20.23 18.96 12.57
CA ALA A 6 -19.51 17.77 13.02
C ALA A 6 -19.34 16.75 11.89
N VAL A 7 -20.33 16.63 10.98
CA VAL A 7 -20.23 15.77 9.80
C VAL A 7 -19.15 16.28 8.84
N LYS A 8 -19.12 17.59 8.53
CA LYS A 8 -18.08 18.18 7.67
C LYS A 8 -16.68 18.01 8.25
N LEU A 9 -16.52 18.18 9.56
CA LEU A 9 -15.23 17.99 10.22
C LEU A 9 -14.77 16.53 10.16
N GLN A 10 -15.68 15.56 10.34
CA GLN A 10 -15.36 14.14 10.19
C GLN A 10 -14.95 13.78 8.75
N GLN A 11 -15.67 14.31 7.75
CA GLN A 11 -15.33 14.09 6.34
C GLN A 11 -13.96 14.67 5.98
N ARG A 12 -13.66 15.89 6.44
CA ARG A 12 -12.35 16.52 6.21
C ARG A 12 -11.22 15.71 6.83
N LYS A 13 -11.37 15.27 8.07
CA LYS A 13 -10.36 14.41 8.73
C LYS A 13 -10.19 13.08 8.02
N ALA A 14 -11.27 12.48 7.51
CA ALA A 14 -11.19 11.26 6.74
C ALA A 14 -10.44 11.46 5.41
N ALA A 15 -10.67 12.59 4.74
CA ALA A 15 -9.96 12.96 3.53
C ALA A 15 -8.46 13.21 3.78
N GLU A 16 -8.11 14.00 4.79
CA GLU A 16 -6.72 14.27 5.20
C GLU A 16 -5.99 12.97 5.57
N LEU A 17 -6.66 12.06 6.30
CA LEU A 17 -6.09 10.75 6.64
C LEU A 17 -5.87 9.88 5.40
N HIS A 18 -6.82 9.88 4.46
CA HIS A 18 -6.71 9.12 3.22
C HIS A 18 -5.55 9.62 2.34
N GLU A 19 -5.39 10.94 2.23
CA GLU A 19 -4.29 11.58 1.50
C GLU A 19 -2.93 11.22 2.11
N ALA A 20 -2.75 11.44 3.42
CA ALA A 20 -1.52 11.10 4.11
C ALA A 20 -1.18 9.60 4.05
N THR A 21 -2.21 8.74 4.05
CA THR A 21 -2.02 7.29 3.89
C THR A 21 -1.51 6.96 2.49
N THR A 22 -2.10 7.56 1.46
CA THR A 22 -1.71 7.37 0.06
C THR A 22 -0.27 7.83 -0.19
N GLU A 23 0.08 9.03 0.29
CA GLU A 23 1.45 9.56 0.19
C GLU A 23 2.47 8.66 0.90
N GLY A 24 2.13 8.14 2.07
CA GLY A 24 2.97 7.20 2.81
C GLY A 24 3.21 5.89 2.05
N PHE A 25 2.17 5.36 1.37
CA PHE A 25 2.30 4.17 0.53
C PHE A 25 3.20 4.44 -0.68
N ASP A 26 2.99 5.54 -1.39
CA ASP A 26 3.81 5.92 -2.55
C ASP A 26 5.28 6.08 -2.16
N PHE A 27 5.56 6.74 -1.02
CA PHE A 27 6.92 6.87 -0.51
C PHE A 27 7.56 5.50 -0.25
N ALA A 28 6.85 4.59 0.42
CA ALA A 28 7.37 3.26 0.74
C ALA A 28 7.65 2.41 -0.52
N LEU A 29 6.75 2.47 -1.51
CA LEU A 29 6.92 1.76 -2.79
C LEU A 29 8.14 2.27 -3.56
N ASN A 30 8.29 3.59 -3.68
CA ASN A 30 9.44 4.20 -4.32
C ASN A 30 10.75 3.81 -3.62
N LEU A 31 10.78 3.82 -2.28
CA LEU A 31 11.96 3.41 -1.53
C LEU A 31 12.33 1.94 -1.79
N CYS A 32 11.34 1.04 -1.83
CA CYS A 32 11.56 -0.38 -2.15
C CYS A 32 12.03 -0.57 -3.60
N ALA A 33 11.44 0.14 -4.57
CA ALA A 33 11.83 0.10 -5.97
C ALA A 33 13.31 0.49 -6.16
N VAL A 34 13.75 1.59 -5.53
CA VAL A 34 15.15 2.03 -5.54
C VAL A 34 16.06 0.96 -4.91
N ALA A 35 15.70 0.41 -3.75
CA ALA A 35 16.49 -0.61 -3.08
C ALA A 35 16.65 -1.88 -3.93
N LEU A 36 15.55 -2.38 -4.51
CA LEU A 36 15.56 -3.55 -5.39
C LEU A 36 16.39 -3.30 -6.65
N ASN A 37 16.27 -2.12 -7.25
CA ASN A 37 17.07 -1.77 -8.42
C ASN A 37 18.56 -1.71 -8.10
N ASN A 38 18.95 -1.17 -6.95
CA ASN A 38 20.35 -1.11 -6.53
C ASN A 38 20.95 -2.49 -6.24
N ILE A 39 20.17 -3.41 -5.66
CA ILE A 39 20.67 -4.75 -5.29
C ILE A 39 20.72 -5.68 -6.51
N PHE A 40 19.72 -5.62 -7.39
CA PHE A 40 19.50 -6.63 -8.42
C PHE A 40 19.53 -6.10 -9.86
N GLY A 41 19.67 -4.79 -10.06
CA GLY A 41 19.66 -4.16 -11.40
C GLY A 41 18.33 -4.39 -12.12
N PHE A 42 17.21 -4.01 -11.51
CA PHE A 42 15.88 -4.30 -12.02
C PHE A 42 15.61 -3.65 -13.38
N GLY A 43 16.03 -2.40 -13.57
CA GLY A 43 15.73 -1.64 -14.78
C GLY A 43 14.23 -1.35 -14.95
N ASP A 44 13.90 -0.55 -15.97
CA ASP A 44 12.56 0.00 -16.18
C ASP A 44 11.46 -1.08 -16.30
N GLU A 45 11.68 -2.10 -17.14
CA GLU A 45 10.69 -3.17 -17.37
C GLU A 45 10.28 -3.90 -16.07
N ARG A 46 11.25 -4.20 -15.18
CA ARG A 46 10.95 -4.91 -13.94
C ARG A 46 10.32 -4.01 -12.89
N LEU A 47 10.61 -2.70 -12.92
CA LEU A 47 9.91 -1.72 -12.10
C LEU A 47 8.44 -1.62 -12.50
N THR A 48 8.14 -1.52 -13.80
CA THR A 48 6.75 -1.55 -14.28
C THR A 48 6.02 -2.83 -13.88
N ARG A 49 6.69 -4.00 -13.95
CA ARG A 49 6.10 -5.26 -13.48
C ARG A 49 5.85 -5.29 -11.97
N LEU A 50 6.74 -4.67 -11.18
CA LEU A 50 6.56 -4.53 -9.75
C LEU A 50 5.35 -3.64 -9.43
N GLU A 51 5.24 -2.49 -10.08
CA GLU A 51 4.10 -1.57 -9.94
C GLU A 51 2.77 -2.25 -10.26
N ASN A 52 2.70 -2.96 -11.39
CA ASN A 52 1.51 -3.71 -11.78
C ASN A 52 1.11 -4.79 -10.76
N GLU A 53 2.08 -5.53 -10.21
CA GLU A 53 1.79 -6.56 -9.23
C GLU A 53 1.36 -5.96 -7.88
N VAL A 54 1.94 -4.83 -7.48
CA VAL A 54 1.50 -4.08 -6.29
C VAL A 54 0.06 -3.62 -6.43
N THR A 55 -0.30 -3.04 -7.58
CA THR A 55 -1.68 -2.62 -7.87
C THR A 55 -2.65 -3.81 -7.84
N ARG A 56 -2.30 -4.91 -8.50
CA ARG A 56 -3.10 -6.14 -8.49
C ARG A 56 -3.35 -6.63 -7.06
N ILE A 57 -2.30 -6.70 -6.23
CA ILE A 57 -2.39 -7.13 -4.84
C ILE A 57 -3.28 -6.17 -4.03
N LEU A 58 -3.15 -4.85 -4.23
CA LEU A 58 -3.97 -3.87 -3.54
C LEU A 58 -5.46 -3.98 -3.93
N GLU A 59 -5.75 -4.13 -5.21
CA GLU A 59 -7.11 -4.20 -5.74
C GLU A 59 -7.78 -5.57 -5.49
N GLU A 60 -7.06 -6.68 -5.62
CA GLU A 60 -7.63 -8.02 -5.51
C GLU A 60 -7.58 -8.55 -4.08
N ASP A 61 -6.46 -8.39 -3.38
CA ASP A 61 -6.27 -8.98 -2.05
C ASP A 61 -6.73 -8.04 -0.93
N PHE A 62 -6.76 -6.71 -1.17
CA PHE A 62 -6.89 -5.70 -0.11
C PHE A 62 -8.00 -4.66 -0.27
N ALA A 63 -8.78 -4.68 -1.35
CA ALA A 63 -9.77 -3.62 -1.67
C ALA A 63 -10.96 -3.46 -0.70
N SER A 64 -11.07 -4.29 0.35
CA SER A 64 -12.25 -4.28 1.24
C SER A 64 -11.94 -4.17 2.74
N ASP A 65 -10.72 -4.47 3.20
CA ASP A 65 -10.39 -4.47 4.63
C ASP A 65 -8.88 -4.30 4.86
N MET A 66 -8.47 -3.07 5.24
CA MET A 66 -7.07 -2.73 5.50
C MET A 66 -6.44 -3.52 6.67
N GLU A 67 -7.21 -3.92 7.67
CA GLU A 67 -6.68 -4.70 8.79
C GLU A 67 -6.39 -6.14 8.36
N LYS A 68 -7.33 -6.75 7.64
CA LYS A 68 -7.09 -8.07 7.03
C LYS A 68 -5.96 -8.02 6.01
N ALA A 69 -5.83 -6.90 5.29
CA ALA A 69 -4.76 -6.68 4.35
C ALA A 69 -3.37 -6.71 5.00
N SER A 70 -3.21 -5.94 6.08
CA SER A 70 -1.97 -5.91 6.84
C SER A 70 -1.60 -7.29 7.41
N TYR A 71 -2.58 -8.02 7.95
CA TYR A 71 -2.36 -9.37 8.46
C TYR A 71 -2.00 -10.37 7.35
N GLY A 72 -2.67 -10.27 6.20
CA GLY A 72 -2.42 -11.06 5.00
C GLY A 72 -1.02 -10.86 4.45
N LEU A 73 -0.58 -9.60 4.28
CA LEU A 73 0.78 -9.25 3.87
C LEU A 73 1.83 -9.85 4.79
N LYS A 74 1.69 -9.67 6.10
CA LYS A 74 2.64 -10.19 7.08
C LYS A 74 2.76 -11.71 7.02
N ASN A 75 1.65 -12.41 6.80
CA ASN A 75 1.65 -13.87 6.65
C ASN A 75 2.28 -14.30 5.32
N ARG A 76 2.01 -13.59 4.21
CA ARG A 76 2.61 -13.87 2.91
C ARG A 76 4.13 -13.71 2.94
N VAL A 77 4.64 -12.66 3.60
CA VAL A 77 6.09 -12.48 3.82
C VAL A 77 6.68 -13.63 4.62
N LYS A 78 6.01 -14.10 5.68
CA LYS A 78 6.47 -15.27 6.44
C LYS A 78 6.51 -16.54 5.58
N GLN A 79 5.53 -16.75 4.71
CA GLN A 79 5.49 -17.91 3.81
C GLN A 79 6.66 -17.87 2.82
N ILE A 80 6.91 -16.74 2.18
CA ILE A 80 8.05 -16.56 1.26
C ILE A 80 9.37 -16.90 1.96
N ARG A 81 9.58 -16.38 3.18
CA ARG A 81 10.78 -16.64 3.99
C ARG A 81 10.94 -18.07 4.50
N ARG A 82 9.87 -18.88 4.47
CA ARG A 82 9.91 -20.31 4.86
C ARG A 82 10.21 -21.23 3.68
N ILE A 83 10.04 -20.73 2.46
CA ILE A 83 10.30 -21.48 1.21
C ILE A 83 11.76 -21.28 0.76
N SER A 84 12.38 -20.15 1.13
CA SER A 84 13.80 -19.85 0.99
C SER A 84 14.66 -20.54 2.04
#